data_AF-A0A2X4UHM2-F1
#
_entry.id   AF-A0A2X4UHM2-F1
#
_cell.length_a   1.000
_cell.length_b   1.000
_cell.length_c   1.000
_cell.angle_alpha   90.00
_cell.angle_beta   90.00
_cell.angle_gamma   90.00
#
_symmetry.space_group_name_H-M   'P 1'
#
loop_
_entity.id
_entity.type
_entity.pdbx_description
1 polymer ?
#
loop_
_entity_poly.entity_id
_entity_poly.type
_entity_poly.pdbx_seq_one_letter_code
_entity_poly.pdbx_strand_id
1 'polypeptide(L)'
;MLFVVDTRNNKLEKIIPGFGYNAVGITLDEKGRRVFVSNMQGQLITLNADTLAITSTKEIQADQLLNLVYDGKNNRLLGVDQGIDRDDYRNTHLGHDYAKRSSGHRVFALDADSGKVLASELTDEVPIGLLLDDGNQRLYVANRNGIRVEQGAGTLTVFDSNTLKRLQTVALPPHPNSLALDMRNNVLFVTVKNDGASTKAGKPESVVRIQLHKN
;
A
#
# COMPACT_ATOMS: atom_id res chain seq x y z
N MET A 1 -1.95 16.49 -3.13
CA MET A 1 -0.75 17.35 -3.03
C MET A 1 0.38 16.49 -2.52
N LEU A 2 1.62 16.76 -2.94
CA LEU A 2 2.83 16.22 -2.33
C LEU A 2 3.56 17.35 -1.59
N PHE A 3 3.90 17.13 -0.33
CA PHE A 3 4.64 18.09 0.49
C PHE A 3 6.10 17.64 0.55
N VAL A 4 7.02 18.57 0.31
CA VAL A 4 8.46 18.34 0.41
C VAL A 4 8.97 19.11 1.62
N VAL A 5 9.61 18.40 2.54
CA VAL A 5 10.01 18.93 3.85
C VAL A 5 11.51 18.75 4.01
N ASP A 6 12.20 19.84 4.33
CA ASP A 6 13.59 19.84 4.78
C ASP A 6 13.65 19.25 6.19
N THR A 7 14.24 18.06 6.30
CA THR A 7 14.37 17.34 7.57
C THR A 7 15.53 17.84 8.44
N ARG A 8 16.47 18.64 7.89
CA ARG A 8 17.55 19.26 8.67
C ARG A 8 17.07 20.51 9.38
N ASN A 9 16.25 21.32 8.70
CA ASN A 9 15.75 22.58 9.22
C ASN A 9 14.29 22.53 9.69
N ASN A 10 13.61 21.39 9.53
CA ASN A 10 12.18 21.18 9.84
C ASN A 10 11.27 22.21 9.15
N LYS A 11 11.49 22.46 7.86
CA LYS A 11 10.74 23.46 7.09
C LYS A 11 10.05 22.82 5.90
N LEU A 12 8.83 23.26 5.62
CA LEU A 12 8.17 22.97 4.35
C LEU A 12 8.91 23.70 3.22
N GLU A 13 9.43 22.97 2.25
CA GLU A 13 10.13 23.52 1.09
C GLU A 13 9.19 23.76 -0.09
N LYS A 14 8.35 22.78 -0.43
CA LYS A 14 7.47 22.81 -1.60
C LYS A 14 6.14 22.12 -1.35
N ILE A 15 5.10 22.61 -2.03
CA ILE A 15 3.81 21.92 -2.19
C ILE A 15 3.60 21.70 -3.68
N ILE A 16 3.40 20.45 -4.07
CA ILE A 16 3.28 20.06 -5.47
C ILE A 16 1.85 19.56 -5.72
N PRO A 17 1.11 20.15 -6.68
CA PRO A 17 -0.22 19.67 -7.09
C PRO A 17 -0.14 18.58 -8.17
N GLY A 18 -1.29 18.12 -8.66
CA GLY A 18 -1.36 17.27 -9.86
C GLY A 18 -1.44 15.75 -9.62
N PHE A 19 -1.85 15.31 -8.42
CA PHE A 19 -1.85 13.89 -8.06
C PHE A 19 -3.22 13.19 -8.08
N GLY A 20 -4.25 13.84 -8.64
CA GLY A 20 -5.59 13.28 -8.77
C GLY A 20 -6.33 13.05 -7.44
N TYR A 21 -7.41 12.28 -7.50
CA TYR A 21 -8.28 11.96 -6.39
C TYR A 21 -7.59 11.08 -5.34
N ASN A 22 -7.45 11.60 -4.12
CA ASN A 22 -6.87 10.90 -2.98
C ASN A 22 -5.52 10.23 -3.29
N ALA A 23 -4.50 11.04 -3.59
CA ALA A 23 -3.12 10.57 -3.63
C ALA A 23 -2.64 10.17 -2.23
N VAL A 24 -2.20 8.92 -2.08
CA VAL A 24 -1.94 8.30 -0.76
C VAL A 24 -0.68 7.44 -0.74
N GLY A 25 -0.44 6.62 -1.76
CA GLY A 25 0.75 5.79 -1.82
C GLY A 25 1.94 6.59 -2.33
N ILE A 26 3.11 6.39 -1.73
CA ILE A 26 4.37 6.98 -2.17
C ILE A 26 5.53 6.03 -1.93
N THR A 27 6.41 5.88 -2.91
CA THR A 27 7.68 5.13 -2.78
C THR A 27 8.77 5.76 -3.66
N LEU A 28 10.03 5.44 -3.37
CA LEU A 28 11.19 6.06 -4.02
C LEU A 28 12.07 4.98 -4.67
N ASP A 29 12.50 5.25 -5.90
CA ASP A 29 13.68 4.63 -6.51
C ASP A 29 14.85 5.62 -6.38
N GLU A 30 15.66 5.42 -5.34
CA GLU A 30 16.80 6.29 -5.04
C GLU A 30 17.85 6.27 -6.15
N LYS A 31 18.11 5.09 -6.73
CA LYS A 31 19.15 4.90 -7.74
C LYS A 31 18.75 5.51 -9.09
N GLY A 32 17.50 5.29 -9.50
CA GLY A 32 16.96 5.86 -10.73
C GLY A 32 16.46 7.30 -10.61
N ARG A 33 16.51 7.90 -9.41
CA ARG A 33 16.00 9.25 -9.12
C ARG A 33 14.53 9.41 -9.51
N ARG A 34 13.67 8.46 -9.10
CA ARG A 34 12.23 8.50 -9.36
C ARG A 34 11.41 8.43 -8.09
N VAL A 35 10.39 9.27 -7.97
CA VAL A 35 9.34 9.14 -6.94
C VAL A 35 8.10 8.58 -7.63
N PHE A 36 7.50 7.57 -7.04
CA PHE A 36 6.22 7.01 -7.47
C PHE A 36 5.15 7.40 -6.48
N VAL A 37 4.02 7.91 -6.98
CA VAL A 37 2.84 8.23 -6.20
C VAL A 37 1.65 7.49 -6.79
N SER A 38 0.78 6.96 -5.94
CA SER A 38 -0.47 6.34 -6.34
C SER A 38 -1.68 6.99 -5.67
N ASN A 39 -2.84 6.76 -6.26
CA ASN A 39 -4.08 7.36 -5.79
C ASN A 39 -5.27 6.41 -5.86
N MET A 40 -6.43 6.87 -5.36
CA MET A 40 -7.66 6.08 -5.27
C MET A 40 -8.52 6.11 -6.53
N GLN A 41 -7.96 6.52 -7.66
CA GLN A 41 -8.61 6.48 -8.99
C GLN A 41 -7.82 5.63 -10.00
N GLY A 42 -6.92 4.76 -9.54
CA GLY A 42 -6.24 3.83 -10.43
C GLY A 42 -5.02 4.38 -11.13
N GLN A 43 -4.38 5.43 -10.62
CA GLN A 43 -3.22 6.04 -11.29
C GLN A 43 -1.90 5.73 -10.60
N LEU A 44 -0.88 5.48 -11.42
CA LEU A 44 0.53 5.56 -11.06
C LEU A 44 1.11 6.86 -11.65
N ILE A 45 1.64 7.71 -10.78
CA ILE A 45 2.23 9.00 -11.13
C ILE A 45 3.73 8.92 -10.80
N THR A 46 4.58 9.22 -11.78
CA THR A 46 6.04 9.19 -11.63
C THR A 46 6.59 10.61 -11.70
N LEU A 47 7.55 10.89 -10.83
CA LEU A 47 8.25 12.17 -10.77
C LEU A 47 9.75 11.93 -10.86
N ASN A 48 10.45 12.89 -11.45
CA ASN A 48 11.89 12.98 -11.27
C ASN A 48 12.19 13.45 -9.83
N ALA A 49 13.05 12.74 -9.10
CA ALA A 49 13.31 13.00 -7.67
C ALA A 49 14.14 14.27 -7.42
N ASP A 50 14.87 14.78 -8.42
CA ASP A 50 15.71 15.98 -8.32
C ASP A 50 14.90 17.25 -8.62
N THR A 51 14.13 17.23 -9.70
CA THR A 51 13.34 18.39 -10.15
C THR A 51 11.94 18.42 -9.57
N LEU A 52 11.43 17.26 -9.13
CA LEU A 52 10.07 17.03 -8.66
C LEU A 52 9.01 17.30 -9.74
N ALA A 53 9.43 17.31 -11.01
CA ALA A 53 8.51 17.36 -12.13
C ALA A 53 7.83 16.01 -12.32
N ILE A 54 6.51 16.02 -12.52
CA ILE A 54 5.76 14.84 -12.96
C ILE A 54 6.23 14.49 -14.38
N THR A 55 6.76 13.29 -14.55
CA THR A 55 7.25 12.78 -15.83
C THR A 55 6.24 11.85 -16.51
N SER A 56 5.34 11.24 -15.75
CA SER A 56 4.29 10.36 -16.29
C SER A 56 3.11 10.23 -15.32
N THR A 57 1.91 10.09 -15.87
CA THR A 57 0.71 9.63 -15.16
C THR A 57 0.08 8.52 -16.00
N LYS A 58 -0.13 7.36 -15.39
CA LYS A 58 -0.65 6.16 -16.08
C LYS A 58 -1.85 5.59 -15.37
N GLU A 59 -2.89 5.27 -16.14
CA GLU A 59 -4.03 4.48 -15.66
C GLU A 59 -3.62 3.01 -15.58
N ILE A 60 -3.85 2.40 -14.43
CA ILE A 60 -3.49 1.02 -14.10
C ILE A 60 -4.75 0.16 -14.14
N GLN A 61 -4.59 -1.13 -14.43
CA GLN A 61 -5.66 -2.13 -14.29
C GLN A 61 -5.85 -2.52 -12.80
N ALA A 62 -6.09 -1.49 -11.97
CA ALA A 62 -6.37 -1.52 -10.53
C ALA A 62 -7.05 -0.19 -10.17
N ASP A 63 -7.90 -0.18 -9.14
CA ASP A 63 -8.79 0.98 -8.90
C ASP A 63 -8.37 1.82 -7.69
N GLN A 64 -7.95 1.19 -6.59
CA GLN A 64 -7.65 1.86 -5.32
C GLN A 64 -6.23 1.54 -4.84
N LEU A 65 -5.23 2.10 -5.54
CA LEU A 65 -3.81 1.88 -5.25
C LEU A 65 -3.40 2.63 -3.98
N LEU A 66 -3.55 1.96 -2.84
CA LEU A 66 -3.44 2.60 -1.52
C LEU A 66 -2.01 2.79 -1.05
N ASN A 67 -1.20 1.73 -1.15
CA ASN A 67 0.21 1.76 -0.79
C ASN A 67 1.01 1.02 -1.86
N LEU A 68 2.26 1.46 -2.04
CA LEU A 68 3.23 0.90 -2.97
C LEU A 68 4.58 0.71 -2.27
N VAL A 69 5.36 -0.26 -2.73
CA VAL A 69 6.79 -0.40 -2.42
C VAL A 69 7.55 -0.70 -3.70
N TYR A 70 8.71 -0.06 -3.85
CA TYR A 70 9.59 -0.28 -5.00
C TYR A 70 10.53 -1.46 -4.75
N ASP A 71 10.44 -2.46 -5.63
CA ASP A 71 11.38 -3.59 -5.73
C ASP A 71 12.44 -3.24 -6.77
N GLY A 72 13.53 -2.64 -6.31
CA GLY A 72 14.62 -2.19 -7.17
C GLY A 72 15.44 -3.31 -7.80
N LYS A 73 15.35 -4.55 -7.31
CA LYS A 73 16.03 -5.71 -7.90
C LYS A 73 15.37 -6.13 -9.22
N ASN A 74 14.05 -6.00 -9.28
CA ASN A 74 13.25 -6.43 -10.43
C ASN A 74 12.64 -5.26 -11.21
N ASN A 75 13.00 -4.00 -10.89
CA ASN A 75 12.45 -2.77 -11.45
C ASN A 75 10.90 -2.77 -11.52
N ARG A 76 10.27 -3.10 -10.39
CA ARG A 76 8.80 -3.19 -10.30
C ARG A 76 8.26 -2.55 -9.03
N LEU A 77 6.99 -2.21 -9.07
CA LEU A 77 6.24 -1.70 -7.92
C LEU A 77 5.31 -2.80 -7.43
N LEU A 78 5.42 -3.15 -6.16
CA LEU A 78 4.44 -3.99 -5.49
C LEU A 78 3.43 -3.08 -4.80
N GLY A 79 2.16 -3.44 -4.78
CA GLY A 79 1.11 -2.58 -4.26
C GLY A 79 -0.15 -3.33 -3.88
N VAL A 80 -1.08 -2.60 -3.26
CA VAL A 80 -2.40 -3.12 -2.89
C VAL A 80 -3.52 -2.31 -3.54
N ASP A 81 -4.53 -3.02 -4.04
CA ASP A 81 -5.80 -2.48 -4.49
C ASP A 81 -6.83 -2.69 -3.38
N GLN A 82 -7.22 -1.60 -2.71
CA GLN A 82 -7.98 -1.65 -1.46
C GLN A 82 -9.38 -2.27 -1.62
N GLY A 83 -10.06 -1.99 -2.73
CA GLY A 83 -11.36 -2.59 -3.09
C GLY A 83 -12.57 -2.18 -2.24
N ILE A 84 -12.54 -1.04 -1.55
CA ILE A 84 -13.67 -0.63 -0.69
C ILE A 84 -14.74 0.11 -1.48
N ASP A 85 -16.00 0.04 -1.05
CA ASP A 85 -17.06 0.80 -1.71
C ASP A 85 -16.92 2.31 -1.42
N ARG A 86 -16.58 3.07 -2.47
CA ARG A 86 -16.45 4.53 -2.48
C ARG A 86 -16.88 5.14 -3.80
N ASP A 87 -17.71 4.44 -4.58
CA ASP A 87 -18.02 4.85 -5.94
C ASP A 87 -18.70 6.23 -5.97
N ASP A 88 -19.71 6.46 -5.14
CA ASP A 88 -20.42 7.75 -5.07
C ASP A 88 -19.49 8.91 -4.70
N TYR A 89 -18.66 8.73 -3.68
CA TYR A 89 -17.69 9.76 -3.24
C TYR A 89 -16.65 10.05 -4.31
N ARG A 90 -16.17 9.02 -5.00
CA ARG A 90 -15.20 9.16 -6.09
C ARG A 90 -15.85 9.85 -7.28
N ASN A 91 -17.00 9.37 -7.75
CA ASN A 91 -17.70 9.93 -8.92
C ASN A 91 -18.11 11.38 -8.69
N THR A 92 -18.56 11.72 -7.47
CA THR A 92 -18.85 13.12 -7.08
C THR A 92 -17.62 14.01 -7.21
N HIS A 93 -16.45 13.53 -6.76
CA HIS A 93 -15.20 14.30 -6.89
C HIS A 93 -14.73 14.40 -8.34
N LEU A 94 -14.87 13.33 -9.12
CA LEU A 94 -14.44 13.26 -10.51
C LEU A 94 -15.39 14.01 -11.48
N GLY A 95 -16.64 14.23 -11.07
CA GLY A 95 -17.68 14.81 -11.93
C GLY A 95 -18.16 13.87 -13.04
N HIS A 96 -17.84 12.58 -12.97
CA HIS A 96 -18.24 11.56 -13.93
C HIS A 96 -18.19 10.15 -13.30
N ASP A 97 -18.84 9.19 -13.96
CA ASP A 97 -18.83 7.81 -13.52
C ASP A 97 -17.48 7.14 -13.79
N TYR A 98 -16.87 6.62 -12.73
CA TYR A 98 -15.63 5.86 -12.83
C TYR A 98 -15.89 4.45 -13.37
N ALA A 99 -15.21 4.10 -14.46
CA ALA A 99 -15.20 2.73 -14.96
C ALA A 99 -14.23 1.87 -14.14
N LYS A 100 -14.77 0.96 -13.31
CA LYS A 100 -13.99 -0.03 -12.55
C LYS A 100 -13.14 -0.90 -13.48
N ARG A 101 -11.89 -1.12 -13.09
CA ARG A 101 -10.89 -1.94 -13.82
C ARG A 101 -10.45 -3.16 -13.03
N SER A 102 -10.90 -3.28 -11.78
CA SER A 102 -10.51 -4.36 -10.88
C SER A 102 -11.65 -4.79 -9.97
N SER A 103 -11.54 -6.01 -9.46
CA SER A 103 -12.42 -6.54 -8.40
C SER A 103 -12.10 -5.93 -7.02
N GLY A 104 -10.97 -5.23 -6.87
CA GLY A 104 -10.46 -4.83 -5.57
C GLY A 104 -9.93 -6.02 -4.76
N HIS A 105 -9.41 -5.71 -3.56
CA HIS A 105 -8.85 -6.68 -2.60
C HIS A 105 -7.73 -7.53 -3.20
N ARG A 106 -6.76 -6.83 -3.80
CA ARG A 106 -5.66 -7.47 -4.52
C ARG A 106 -4.33 -6.96 -4.05
N VAL A 107 -3.32 -7.82 -4.19
CA VAL A 107 -1.92 -7.42 -4.29
C VAL A 107 -1.55 -7.44 -5.76
N PHE A 108 -0.71 -6.52 -6.20
CA PHE A 108 -0.27 -6.45 -7.59
C PHE A 108 1.23 -6.15 -7.70
N ALA A 109 1.78 -6.48 -8.85
CA ALA A 109 3.10 -6.03 -9.30
C ALA A 109 2.94 -5.26 -10.61
N LEU A 110 3.55 -4.07 -10.70
CA LEU A 110 3.61 -3.25 -11.91
C LEU A 110 5.06 -3.13 -12.36
N ASP A 111 5.30 -3.19 -13.67
CA ASP A 111 6.56 -2.75 -14.25
C ASP A 111 6.74 -1.25 -13.96
N ALA A 112 7.86 -0.86 -13.36
CA ALA A 112 8.04 0.49 -12.83
C ALA A 112 8.18 1.55 -13.94
N ASP A 113 8.56 1.15 -15.15
CA ASP A 113 8.74 2.07 -16.28
C ASP A 113 7.44 2.24 -17.06
N SER A 114 6.78 1.12 -17.37
CA SER A 114 5.61 1.07 -18.24
C SER A 114 4.29 1.18 -17.47
N GLY A 115 4.24 0.85 -16.19
CA GLY A 115 3.00 0.70 -15.42
C GLY A 115 2.21 -0.56 -15.78
N LYS A 116 2.75 -1.44 -16.64
CA LYS A 116 2.10 -2.69 -17.02
C LYS A 116 1.94 -3.60 -15.81
N VAL A 117 0.75 -4.18 -15.62
CA VAL A 117 0.55 -5.21 -14.59
C VAL A 117 1.35 -6.46 -14.97
N LEU A 118 2.27 -6.84 -14.08
CA LEU A 118 3.12 -8.03 -14.19
C LEU A 118 2.47 -9.24 -13.52
N ALA A 119 1.82 -9.02 -12.39
CA ALA A 119 1.12 -10.06 -11.63
C ALA A 119 0.03 -9.40 -10.77
N SER A 120 -1.03 -10.15 -10.45
CA SER A 120 -2.03 -9.72 -9.49
C SER A 120 -2.75 -10.90 -8.86
N GLU A 121 -2.86 -10.90 -7.54
CA GLU A 121 -3.42 -12.00 -6.76
C GLU A 121 -4.39 -11.46 -5.70
N LEU A 122 -5.37 -12.30 -5.32
CA LEU A 122 -6.32 -11.93 -4.27
C LEU A 122 -5.65 -11.89 -2.90
N THR A 123 -5.96 -10.84 -2.13
CA THR A 123 -5.68 -10.77 -0.69
C THR A 123 -6.91 -11.23 0.09
N ASP A 124 -6.87 -11.11 1.41
CA ASP A 124 -8.13 -11.01 2.15
C ASP A 124 -8.66 -9.57 2.02
N GLU A 125 -9.85 -9.27 2.52
CA GLU A 125 -10.54 -8.01 2.23
C GLU A 125 -9.85 -6.79 2.86
N VAL A 126 -9.95 -5.67 2.16
CA VAL A 126 -9.44 -4.36 2.58
C VAL A 126 -7.95 -4.42 2.95
N PRO A 127 -7.05 -4.77 2.00
CA PRO A 127 -5.61 -4.66 2.21
C PRO A 127 -5.22 -3.20 2.42
N ILE A 128 -4.35 -2.94 3.39
CA ILE A 128 -3.90 -1.59 3.77
C ILE A 128 -2.39 -1.46 3.60
N GLY A 129 -1.62 -1.96 4.55
CA GLY A 129 -0.16 -1.87 4.53
C GLY A 129 0.45 -3.04 3.79
N LEU A 130 1.55 -2.77 3.10
CA LEU A 130 2.42 -3.80 2.54
C LEU A 130 3.89 -3.51 2.90
N LEU A 131 4.67 -4.57 3.06
CA LEU A 131 6.10 -4.48 3.34
C LEU A 131 6.85 -5.58 2.60
N LEU A 132 7.86 -5.18 1.81
CA LEU A 132 8.75 -6.09 1.10
C LEU A 132 9.96 -6.44 1.99
N ASP A 133 10.17 -7.74 2.19
CA ASP A 133 11.38 -8.34 2.73
C ASP A 133 12.10 -9.07 1.59
N ASP A 134 12.91 -8.34 0.84
CA ASP A 134 13.63 -8.88 -0.32
C ASP A 134 14.63 -9.97 0.08
N GLY A 135 15.24 -9.85 1.28
CA GLY A 135 16.23 -10.80 1.79
C GLY A 135 15.67 -12.21 1.99
N ASN A 136 14.40 -12.31 2.38
CA ASN A 136 13.70 -13.59 2.58
C ASN A 136 12.68 -13.92 1.48
N GLN A 137 12.59 -13.11 0.42
CA GLN A 137 11.59 -13.25 -0.65
C GLN A 137 10.15 -13.28 -0.10
N ARG A 138 9.83 -12.32 0.77
CA ARG A 138 8.49 -12.20 1.38
C ARG A 138 7.88 -10.84 1.09
N LEU A 139 6.60 -10.84 0.82
CA LEU A 139 5.77 -9.64 0.84
C LEU A 139 4.67 -9.84 1.89
N TYR A 140 4.68 -8.98 2.90
CA TYR A 140 3.70 -8.98 3.97
C TYR A 140 2.59 -7.99 3.63
N VAL A 141 1.33 -8.40 3.76
CA VAL A 141 0.17 -7.55 3.51
C VAL A 141 -0.80 -7.62 4.70
N ALA A 142 -1.10 -6.47 5.29
CA ALA A 142 -2.08 -6.34 6.36
C ALA A 142 -3.48 -6.11 5.78
N ASN A 143 -4.41 -7.03 6.04
CA ASN A 143 -5.80 -6.95 5.60
C ASN A 143 -6.70 -6.64 6.78
N ARG A 144 -7.53 -5.60 6.66
CA ARG A 144 -8.42 -5.22 7.75
C ARG A 144 -9.64 -6.12 7.90
N ASN A 145 -10.05 -6.82 6.83
CA ASN A 145 -11.29 -7.58 6.76
C ASN A 145 -12.50 -6.76 7.22
N GLY A 146 -12.72 -5.63 6.54
CA GLY A 146 -13.85 -4.74 6.75
C GLY A 146 -13.49 -3.35 7.27
N ILE A 147 -14.45 -2.44 7.14
CA ILE A 147 -14.38 -1.05 7.63
C ILE A 147 -15.51 -0.82 8.62
N ARG A 148 -15.18 -0.42 9.86
CA ARG A 148 -16.16 -0.11 10.91
C ARG A 148 -17.14 -1.26 11.20
N VAL A 149 -16.69 -2.50 10.98
CA VAL A 149 -17.45 -3.70 11.36
C VAL A 149 -17.49 -3.83 12.87
N GLU A 150 -18.52 -4.51 13.37
CA GLU A 150 -18.68 -4.76 14.79
C GLU A 150 -17.49 -5.56 15.32
N GLN A 151 -17.21 -6.74 14.75
CA GLN A 151 -16.08 -7.57 15.13
C GLN A 151 -15.05 -7.62 13.99
N GLY A 152 -13.86 -7.09 14.22
CA GLY A 152 -12.78 -7.14 13.23
C GLY A 152 -12.13 -8.52 13.17
N ALA A 153 -11.98 -9.06 11.96
CA ALA A 153 -11.36 -10.38 11.71
C ALA A 153 -10.10 -10.28 10.84
N GLY A 154 -9.35 -9.18 10.98
CA GLY A 154 -8.21 -8.86 10.13
C GLY A 154 -7.10 -9.91 10.15
N THR A 155 -6.31 -9.92 9.08
CA THR A 155 -5.26 -10.92 8.84
C THR A 155 -3.96 -10.26 8.37
N LEU A 156 -2.86 -10.98 8.56
CA LEU A 156 -1.60 -10.74 7.88
C LEU A 156 -1.39 -11.85 6.85
N THR A 157 -1.35 -11.51 5.57
CA THR A 157 -1.01 -12.45 4.50
C THR A 157 0.46 -12.32 4.13
N VAL A 158 1.13 -13.46 4.03
CA VAL A 158 2.51 -13.57 3.57
C VAL A 158 2.49 -14.13 2.15
N PHE A 159 3.06 -13.38 1.22
CA PHE A 159 3.22 -13.78 -0.17
C PHE A 159 4.68 -14.04 -0.49
N ASP A 160 4.93 -14.93 -1.45
CA ASP A 160 6.20 -15.00 -2.15
C ASP A 160 6.35 -13.70 -2.95
N SER A 161 7.40 -12.92 -2.70
CA SER A 161 7.52 -11.61 -3.34
C SER A 161 7.78 -11.72 -4.84
N ASN A 162 8.37 -12.81 -5.34
CA ASN A 162 8.65 -12.98 -6.76
C ASN A 162 7.38 -13.33 -7.54
N THR A 163 6.60 -14.31 -7.06
CA THR A 163 5.45 -14.85 -7.79
C THR A 163 4.11 -14.32 -7.30
N LEU A 164 4.06 -13.58 -6.19
CA LEU A 164 2.85 -13.20 -5.46
C LEU A 164 1.97 -14.37 -5.02
N LYS A 165 2.52 -15.59 -4.93
CA LYS A 165 1.76 -16.74 -4.43
C LYS A 165 1.61 -16.61 -2.92
N ARG A 166 0.40 -16.83 -2.42
CA ARG A 166 0.12 -16.84 -0.98
C ARG A 166 0.86 -18.01 -0.33
N LEU A 167 1.72 -17.69 0.65
CA LEU A 167 2.48 -18.66 1.43
C LEU A 167 1.81 -18.96 2.76
N GLN A 168 1.24 -17.94 3.40
CA GLN A 168 0.64 -18.05 4.72
C GLN A 168 -0.41 -16.96 4.94
N THR A 169 -1.41 -17.26 5.75
CA THR A 169 -2.30 -16.28 6.36
C THR A 169 -2.25 -16.45 7.87
N VAL A 170 -2.09 -15.34 8.60
CA VAL A 170 -2.08 -15.30 10.06
C VAL A 170 -3.27 -14.46 10.53
N ALA A 171 -4.12 -15.03 11.39
CA ALA A 171 -5.18 -14.26 12.04
C ALA A 171 -4.58 -13.18 12.94
N LEU A 172 -5.00 -11.93 12.75
CA LEU A 172 -4.45 -10.79 13.47
C LEU A 172 -5.54 -9.75 13.81
N PRO A 173 -6.59 -10.14 14.55
CA PRO A 173 -7.72 -9.28 14.82
C PRO A 173 -7.38 -8.11 15.77
N PRO A 174 -8.15 -7.00 15.72
CA PRO A 174 -9.28 -6.80 14.81
C PRO A 174 -8.87 -6.25 13.45
N HIS A 175 -7.98 -5.25 13.40
CA HIS A 175 -7.67 -4.53 12.17
C HIS A 175 -6.16 -4.22 12.04
N PRO A 176 -5.34 -5.15 11.51
CA PRO A 176 -3.94 -4.86 11.23
C PRO A 176 -3.84 -3.76 10.18
N ASN A 177 -2.83 -2.91 10.28
CA ASN A 177 -2.77 -1.69 9.49
C ASN A 177 -1.40 -1.42 8.87
N SER A 178 -0.41 -1.06 9.69
CA SER A 178 0.94 -0.68 9.22
C SER A 178 1.96 -1.70 9.68
N LEU A 179 3.05 -1.84 8.91
CA LEU A 179 4.11 -2.80 9.17
C LEU A 179 5.47 -2.10 9.22
N ALA A 180 6.38 -2.63 10.02
CA ALA A 180 7.79 -2.27 10.03
C ALA A 180 8.64 -3.53 10.23
N LEU A 181 9.81 -3.59 9.58
CA LEU A 181 10.69 -4.75 9.62
C LEU A 181 12.06 -4.36 10.18
N ASP A 182 12.45 -5.04 11.26
CA ASP A 182 13.84 -5.11 11.68
C ASP A 182 14.52 -6.26 10.94
N MET A 183 15.16 -5.93 9.81
CA MET A 183 15.87 -6.89 8.97
C MET A 183 17.03 -7.57 9.69
N ARG A 184 17.66 -6.90 10.67
CA ARG A 184 18.84 -7.45 11.36
C ARG A 184 18.45 -8.58 12.31
N ASN A 185 17.35 -8.41 13.03
CA ASN A 185 16.87 -9.38 14.01
C ASN A 185 15.76 -10.28 13.46
N ASN A 186 15.36 -10.08 12.20
CA ASN A 186 14.27 -10.79 11.53
C ASN A 186 12.95 -10.67 12.29
N VAL A 187 12.56 -9.43 12.63
CA VAL A 187 11.36 -9.14 13.43
C VAL A 187 10.42 -8.24 12.66
N LEU A 188 9.19 -8.70 12.45
CA LEU A 188 8.11 -7.91 11.89
C LEU A 188 7.27 -7.30 13.01
N PHE A 189 7.05 -5.99 12.94
CA PHE A 189 6.12 -5.27 13.80
C PHE A 189 4.88 -4.91 13.00
N VAL A 190 3.70 -5.16 13.56
CA VAL A 190 2.41 -4.84 12.92
C VAL A 190 1.56 -4.03 13.89
N THR A 191 1.09 -2.86 13.46
CA THR A 191 0.09 -2.09 14.23
C THR A 191 -1.28 -2.71 14.02
N VAL A 192 -2.04 -2.86 15.10
CA VAL A 192 -3.35 -3.46 15.12
C VAL A 192 -4.32 -2.50 15.78
N LYS A 193 -5.22 -1.95 14.96
CA LYS A 193 -6.27 -1.01 15.36
C LYS A 193 -7.45 -1.73 16.00
N ASN A 194 -8.16 -1.00 16.84
CA ASN A 194 -9.32 -1.53 17.56
C ASN A 194 -10.58 -1.54 16.68
N ASP A 195 -11.53 -2.38 17.03
CA ASP A 195 -12.90 -2.25 16.56
C ASP A 195 -13.58 -1.14 17.38
N GLY A 196 -14.25 -0.21 16.69
CA GLY A 196 -14.79 0.99 17.34
C GLY A 196 -15.85 0.69 18.41
N ALA A 197 -16.47 -0.49 18.37
CA ALA A 197 -17.63 -0.85 19.18
C ALA A 197 -17.59 -2.27 19.79
N SER A 198 -16.50 -3.04 19.67
CA SER A 198 -16.48 -4.44 20.14
C SER A 198 -15.24 -4.82 20.95
N THR A 199 -14.49 -5.87 20.58
CA THR A 199 -13.47 -6.56 21.38
C THR A 199 -12.43 -5.65 22.06
N LYS A 200 -12.12 -4.51 21.44
CA LYS A 200 -11.17 -3.51 21.94
C LYS A 200 -11.74 -2.08 21.97
N ALA A 201 -13.06 -1.91 21.96
CA ALA A 201 -13.67 -0.60 22.14
C ALA A 201 -13.13 0.08 23.42
N GLY A 202 -12.69 1.34 23.29
CA GLY A 202 -12.15 2.13 24.41
C GLY A 202 -10.79 1.66 24.97
N LYS A 203 -10.17 0.62 24.42
CA LYS A 203 -8.81 0.19 24.79
C LYS A 203 -7.76 0.93 23.95
N PRO A 204 -6.48 0.95 24.35
CA PRO A 204 -5.40 1.34 23.45
C PRO A 204 -5.29 0.40 22.24
N GLU A 205 -4.86 0.91 21.09
CA GLU A 205 -4.41 0.08 19.97
C GLU A 205 -3.14 -0.69 20.37
N SER A 206 -2.79 -1.74 19.61
CA SER A 206 -1.65 -2.62 19.96
C SER A 206 -0.63 -2.73 18.83
N VAL A 207 0.61 -3.08 19.18
CA VAL A 207 1.64 -3.51 18.22
C VAL A 207 1.97 -4.97 18.47
N VAL A 208 1.92 -5.78 17.43
CA VAL A 208 2.31 -7.19 17.49
C VAL A 208 3.75 -7.32 16.99
N ARG A 209 4.58 -8.00 17.78
CA ARG A 209 5.95 -8.36 17.43
C ARG A 209 5.96 -9.82 16.98
N ILE A 210 6.33 -10.07 15.73
CA ILE A 210 6.40 -11.40 15.12
C ILE A 210 7.86 -11.73 14.86
N GLN A 211 8.39 -12.75 15.53
CA GLN A 211 9.70 -13.28 15.20
C GLN A 211 9.59 -14.08 13.90
N LEU A 212 10.34 -13.67 12.89
CA LEU A 212 10.41 -14.38 11.63
C LEU A 212 11.51 -15.44 11.74
N HIS A 213 11.25 -16.63 11.21
CA HIS A 213 12.25 -17.68 11.07
C HIS A 213 12.81 -17.65 9.65
N LYS A 214 14.13 -17.87 9.53
CA LYS A 214 14.73 -18.11 8.20
C LYS A 214 14.30 -19.50 7.76
N ASN A 215 13.81 -19.61 6.53
CA ASN A 215 13.63 -20.90 5.87
C ASN A 215 14.98 -21.49 5.48
#